data_AF-X1BZC0-F1
#
_entry.id   AF-X1BZC0-F1
#
_cell.length_a   1.000
_cell.length_b   1.000
_cell.length_c   1.000
_cell.angle_alpha   90.00
_cell.angle_beta   90.00
_cell.angle_gamma   90.00
#
_symmetry.space_group_name_H-M   'P 1'
#
loop_
_entity.id
_entity.type
_entity.pdbx_description
1 polymer ?
#
loop_
_entity_poly.entity_id
_entity_poly.type
_entity_poly.pdbx_seq_one_letter_code
_entity_poly.pdbx_strand_id
1 'polypeptide(L)'
;MSGLRCPSSIHELVNNLDKIKNKNYLTHGICAMVVGDSIFRGQLVNMSEIYIKIAANSGFRLQDIASYNQRKYSKAFTPNLKQGYKQTHILVFSP
;
A
#
# COMPACT_ATOMS: atom_id res chain seq x y z
N MET A 1 0.62 19.21 -11.72
CA MET A 1 0.28 17.81 -11.37
C MET A 1 0.21 17.69 -9.85
N SER A 2 -0.99 17.62 -9.27
CA SER A 2 -1.13 17.39 -7.83
C SER A 2 -0.92 15.90 -7.53
N GLY A 3 0.25 15.56 -7.00
CA GLY A 3 0.51 14.21 -6.50
C GLY A 3 -0.52 13.83 -5.43
N LEU A 4 -1.06 12.62 -5.51
CA LEU A 4 -1.87 12.05 -4.45
C LEU A 4 -1.01 11.96 -3.19
N ARG A 5 -1.44 12.61 -2.11
CA ARG A 5 -0.78 12.49 -0.81
C ARG A 5 -1.08 11.13 -0.20
N CYS A 6 -0.16 10.64 0.63
CA CYS A 6 -0.40 9.48 1.46
C CYS A 6 -1.63 9.74 2.34
N PRO A 7 -2.67 8.90 2.29
CA PRO A 7 -3.89 9.11 3.07
C PRO A 7 -3.61 8.95 4.56
N SER A 8 -4.20 9.83 5.37
CA SER A 8 -4.10 9.84 6.83
C SER A 8 -5.02 8.81 7.52
N SER A 9 -5.96 8.23 6.78
CA SER A 9 -6.91 7.22 7.26
C SER A 9 -7.34 6.24 6.17
N ILE A 10 -7.89 5.09 6.57
CA ILE A 10 -8.49 4.10 5.64
C ILE A 10 -9.65 4.72 4.86
N HIS A 11 -10.47 5.55 5.50
CA HIS A 11 -11.60 6.20 4.84
C HIS A 11 -11.12 7.16 3.73
N GLU A 12 -10.05 7.92 3.99
CA GLU A 12 -9.43 8.78 2.99
C GLU A 12 -8.82 7.97 1.83
N LEU A 13 -8.20 6.82 2.14
CA LEU A 13 -7.68 5.90 1.11
C LEU A 13 -8.79 5.39 0.18
N VAL A 14 -9.89 4.90 0.74
CA VAL A 14 -11.05 4.41 -0.04
C VAL A 14 -11.59 5.53 -0.92
N ASN A 15 -11.83 6.72 -0.34
CA ASN A 15 -12.31 7.88 -1.10
C ASN A 15 -11.35 8.28 -2.23
N ASN A 16 -10.03 8.16 -2.02
CA ASN A 16 -9.05 8.42 -3.06
C ASN A 16 -9.10 7.36 -4.18
N LEU A 17 -9.22 6.08 -3.84
CA LEU A 17 -9.37 4.99 -4.81
C LEU A 17 -10.64 5.16 -5.65
N ASP A 18 -11.76 5.52 -5.02
CA ASP A 18 -13.02 5.74 -5.72
C ASP A 18 -12.94 6.98 -6.64
N LYS A 19 -12.28 8.06 -6.21
CA LYS A 19 -12.00 9.22 -7.07
C LYS A 19 -11.12 8.86 -8.27
N ILE A 20 -10.12 8.01 -8.05
CA ILE A 20 -9.19 7.53 -9.07
C ILE A 20 -9.92 6.64 -10.09
N LYS A 21 -10.86 5.81 -9.65
CA LYS A 21 -11.75 5.03 -10.52
C LYS A 21 -12.69 5.90 -11.35
N ASN A 22 -13.31 6.89 -10.72
CA ASN A 22 -14.36 7.72 -11.32
C ASN A 22 -13.83 8.83 -12.25
N LYS A 23 -12.62 9.35 -12.00
CA LYS A 23 -11.94 10.12 -13.03
C LYS A 23 -11.52 9.12 -14.11
N ASN A 24 -11.96 9.33 -15.36
CA ASN A 24 -11.70 8.53 -16.58
C ASN A 24 -10.22 8.15 -16.88
N TYR A 25 -9.28 8.31 -15.95
CA TYR A 25 -7.90 7.83 -16.05
C TYR A 25 -7.79 6.31 -16.06
N LEU A 26 -8.73 5.58 -15.46
CA LEU A 26 -8.58 4.15 -15.25
C LEU A 26 -9.58 3.26 -15.97
N THR A 27 -10.53 3.76 -16.76
CA THR A 27 -11.42 2.90 -17.57
C THR A 27 -10.64 1.91 -18.44
N HIS A 28 -9.36 2.21 -18.75
CA HIS A 28 -8.36 1.31 -19.34
C HIS A 28 -6.97 1.43 -18.66
N GLY A 29 -6.87 2.09 -17.51
CA GLY A 29 -5.60 2.50 -16.94
C GLY A 29 -5.09 1.55 -15.85
N ILE A 30 -3.77 1.54 -15.66
CA ILE A 30 -3.09 0.79 -14.61
C ILE A 30 -2.84 1.71 -13.41
N CYS A 31 -3.18 1.25 -12.21
CA CYS A 31 -2.85 1.92 -10.95
C CYS A 31 -1.69 1.19 -10.26
N ALA A 32 -0.56 1.86 -10.06
CA ALA A 32 0.54 1.34 -9.27
C ALA A 32 0.57 2.00 -7.89
N MET A 33 0.73 1.19 -6.84
CA MET A 33 0.80 1.65 -5.45
C MET A 33 2.02 1.07 -4.76
N VAL A 34 2.81 1.93 -4.12
CA VAL A 34 3.95 1.50 -3.29
C VAL A 34 3.51 1.46 -1.83
N VAL A 35 3.60 0.29 -1.21
CA VAL A 35 3.12 0.04 0.16
C VAL A 35 4.23 -0.60 0.97
N GLY A 36 4.60 0.00 2.09
CA GLY A 36 5.51 -0.62 3.06
C GLY A 36 4.75 -1.34 4.16
N ASP A 37 5.21 -2.52 4.55
CA ASP A 37 4.78 -3.17 5.78
C ASP A 37 4.86 -2.21 6.96
N SER A 38 3.95 -2.36 7.91
CA SER A 38 3.84 -1.44 9.04
C SER A 38 4.03 -2.19 10.34
N ILE A 39 4.44 -1.46 11.37
CA ILE A 39 4.52 -1.99 12.73
C ILE A 39 3.39 -1.33 13.50
N PHE A 40 2.43 -2.13 13.94
CA PHE A 40 1.31 -1.64 14.72
C PHE A 40 1.28 -2.38 16.06
N ARG A 41 1.33 -1.63 17.16
CA ARG A 41 1.36 -2.19 18.53
C ARG A 41 2.43 -3.29 18.72
N GLY A 42 3.60 -3.10 18.13
CA GLY A 42 4.73 -4.03 18.21
C GLY A 42 4.63 -5.27 17.32
N GLN A 43 3.59 -5.37 16.48
CA GLN A 43 3.41 -6.47 15.54
C GLN A 43 3.68 -6.00 14.11
N LEU A 44 4.36 -6.84 13.32
CA LEU A 44 4.51 -6.63 11.89
C LEU A 44 3.17 -6.90 11.20
N VAL A 45 2.71 -5.93 10.43
CA VAL A 45 1.47 -5.99 9.66
C VAL A 45 1.83 -6.02 8.18
N ASN A 46 1.41 -7.08 7.50
CA ASN A 46 1.53 -7.20 6.04
C ASN A 46 0.57 -6.19 5.39
N MET A 47 1.10 -5.06 4.95
CA MET A 47 0.25 -3.99 4.42
C MET A 47 -0.22 -4.33 3.01
N SER A 48 0.51 -5.14 2.24
CA SER A 48 0.07 -5.52 0.89
C SER A 48 -1.31 -6.19 0.90
N GLU A 49 -1.52 -7.14 1.82
CA GLU A 49 -2.80 -7.85 1.98
C GLU A 49 -3.96 -6.90 2.33
N ILE A 50 -3.71 -5.92 3.18
CA ILE A 50 -4.72 -4.93 3.58
C ILE A 50 -5.10 -4.07 2.39
N TYR A 51 -4.12 -3.54 1.67
CA TYR A 51 -4.37 -2.68 0.51
C TYR A 51 -5.02 -3.43 -0.66
N ILE A 52 -4.66 -4.70 -0.88
CA ILE A 52 -5.33 -5.55 -1.88
C ILE A 52 -6.81 -5.70 -1.55
N LYS A 53 -7.17 -5.99 -0.28
CA LYS A 53 -8.57 -6.11 0.15
C LYS A 53 -9.34 -4.80 -0.02
N ILE A 54 -8.72 -3.67 0.33
CA ILE A 54 -9.33 -2.35 0.17
C ILE A 54 -9.57 -2.04 -1.31
N ALA A 55 -8.57 -2.29 -2.16
CA ALA A 55 -8.66 -2.07 -3.60
C ALA A 55 -9.75 -2.94 -4.25
N ALA A 56 -9.85 -4.22 -3.85
CA ALA A 56 -10.89 -5.12 -4.31
C ALA A 56 -12.30 -4.61 -4.00
N ASN A 57 -12.52 -4.04 -2.80
CA ASN A 57 -13.81 -3.46 -2.42
C ASN A 57 -14.17 -2.21 -3.24
N SER A 58 -13.18 -1.46 -3.72
CA SER A 58 -13.37 -0.35 -4.66
C SER A 58 -13.51 -0.83 -6.11
N GLY A 59 -13.45 -2.14 -6.38
CA GLY A 59 -13.59 -2.73 -7.71
C GLY A 59 -12.31 -2.66 -8.55
N PHE A 60 -11.15 -2.72 -7.93
CA PHE A 60 -9.86 -2.97 -8.59
C PHE A 60 -9.46 -4.43 -8.46
N ARG A 61 -8.77 -4.95 -9.48
CA ARG A 61 -8.16 -6.28 -9.51
C ARG A 61 -6.64 -6.17 -9.48
N LEU A 62 -6.01 -6.95 -8.61
CA LEU A 62 -4.55 -7.06 -8.58
C LEU A 62 -4.07 -7.75 -9.87
N GLN A 63 -3.12 -7.13 -10.54
CA GLN A 63 -2.47 -7.63 -11.75
C GLN A 63 -1.08 -8.18 -11.43
N ASP A 64 -0.31 -7.46 -10.62
CA ASP A 64 1.06 -7.87 -10.26
C ASP A 64 1.46 -7.34 -8.88
N ILE A 65 2.42 -8.03 -8.26
CA ILE A 65 3.03 -7.67 -6.99
C ILE A 65 4.54 -7.94 -7.02
N ALA A 66 5.33 -6.88 -6.85
CA ALA A 66 6.76 -6.99 -6.62
C ALA A 66 7.08 -6.64 -5.16
N SER A 67 7.89 -7.46 -4.49
CA SER A 67 8.23 -7.28 -3.07
C SER A 67 9.74 -7.14 -2.87
N TYR A 68 10.14 -6.16 -2.06
CA TYR A 68 11.52 -5.81 -1.79
C TYR A 68 11.75 -5.78 -0.28
N ASN A 69 12.80 -6.44 0.18
CA ASN A 69 13.21 -6.35 1.58
C ASN A 69 13.66 -4.92 1.87
N GLN A 70 12.99 -4.23 2.81
CA GLN A 70 13.58 -3.02 3.36
C GLN A 70 14.82 -3.43 4.14
N ARG A 71 15.94 -2.74 3.87
CA ARG A 71 17.20 -2.97 4.60
C ARG A 71 16.89 -2.93 6.10
N LYS A 72 17.50 -3.86 6.85
CA LYS A 72 17.39 -3.90 8.32
C LYS A 72 17.62 -2.49 8.87
N TYR A 73 16.58 -1.87 9.41
CA TYR A 73 16.77 -0.70 10.25
C TYR A 73 17.65 -1.17 11.41
N SER A 74 18.83 -0.56 11.53
CA SER A 74 19.77 -0.87 12.61
C SER A 74 19.10 -0.56 13.94
N LYS A 75 19.61 -1.15 15.04
CA LYS A 75 19.16 -0.89 16.42
C LYS A 75 19.02 0.61 16.76
N ALA A 76 19.64 1.50 15.97
CA ALA A 76 19.58 2.94 16.10
C ALA A 76 18.18 3.56 15.90
N PHE A 77 17.29 2.95 15.10
CA PHE A 77 15.97 3.53 14.78
C PHE A 77 14.79 2.83 15.47
N THR A 78 14.93 1.54 15.83
CA THR A 78 13.88 0.77 16.52
C THR A 78 14.49 -0.26 17.48
N PRO A 79 14.96 0.17 18.67
CA PRO A 79 15.72 -0.68 19.59
C PRO A 79 14.92 -1.85 20.18
N ASN A 80 13.59 -1.71 20.28
CA ASN A 80 12.71 -2.70 20.92
C ASN A 80 11.98 -3.63 19.93
N LEU A 81 12.23 -3.49 18.62
CA LEU A 81 11.68 -4.43 17.65
C LEU A 81 12.61 -5.63 17.48
N LYS A 82 12.08 -6.83 17.73
CA LYS A 82 12.65 -8.06 17.17
C LYS A 82 12.82 -7.83 15.67
N GLN A 83 13.99 -8.14 15.12
CA GLN A 83 14.30 -7.96 13.69
C GLN A 83 13.32 -8.77 12.82
N GLY A 84 12.16 -8.18 12.52
CA GLY A 84 11.24 -8.67 11.51
C GLY A 84 11.65 -8.14 10.15
N TYR A 85 11.55 -8.98 9.11
CA TYR A 85 11.74 -8.53 7.74
C TYR A 85 10.53 -7.66 7.35
N LYS A 86 10.74 -6.34 7.29
CA LYS A 86 9.76 -5.40 6.76
C LYS A 86 9.94 -5.35 5.25
N GLN A 87 8.85 -5.51 4.50
CA GLN A 87 8.90 -5.45 3.04
C GLN A 87 8.28 -4.14 2.52
N THR A 88 8.79 -3.68 1.37
CA THR A 88 8.08 -2.74 0.50
C THR A 88 7.51 -3.52 -0.66
N HIS A 89 6.25 -3.29 -0.98
CA HIS A 89 5.53 -3.90 -2.08
C HIS A 89 5.18 -2.84 -3.11
N ILE A 90 5.26 -3.21 -4.39
CA ILE A 90 4.68 -2.46 -5.50
C ILE A 90 3.50 -3.29 -5.97
N LEU A 91 2.30 -2.76 -5.78
CA LEU A 91 1.04 -3.37 -6.16
C LEU A 91 0.56 -2.73 -7.46
N VAL A 92 0.24 -3.55 -8.45
CA VAL A 92 -0.26 -3.08 -9.75
C VAL A 92 -1.70 -3.54 -9.89
N PHE A 93 -2.61 -2.61 -10.16
CA PHE A 93 -4.04 -2.85 -10.25
C PHE A 93 -4.61 -2.38 -11.59
N SER A 94 -5.70 -3.01 -12.02
CA SER A 94 -6.61 -2.52 -13.05
C SER A 94 -8.04 -2.51 -12.50
N PRO A 95 -9.01 -1.84 -13.13
CA PRO A 95 -10.43 -2.11 -12.85
C PRO A 95 -10.80 -3.58 -13.13
#